data_AF-A0A0M8WMY2-F1
#
_entry.id   AF-A0A0M8WMY2-F1
#
_cell.length_a   1.000
_cell.length_b   1.000
_cell.length_c   1.000
_cell.angle_alpha   90.00
_cell.angle_beta   90.00
_cell.angle_gamma   90.00
#
_symmetry.space_group_name_H-M   'P 1'
#
loop_
_entity.id
_entity.type
_entity.pdbx_description
1 polymer ?
#
loop_
_entity_poly.entity_id
_entity_poly.type
_entity_poly.pdbx_seq_one_letter_code
_entity_poly.pdbx_strand_id
1 'polypeptide(L)'
;LLALLGFMAIAAGVKVTNGQLAIPQLFEDMFPDWFAGVAFAAIGIGALVPAAIMSIAAANLFTRNIYKDFIKPDATAEQETKVSKLVSLLVKVGALVFVLTMDKTVAINFQLLGGIWILQTFPAL
;
A
#
# COMPACT_ATOMS: atom_id res chain seq x y z
N LEU A 1 10.07 15.19 3.80
CA LEU A 1 10.59 14.46 4.98
C LEU A 1 11.41 13.23 4.58
N LEU A 2 10.83 12.20 3.93
CA LEU A 2 11.60 11.04 3.45
C LEU A 2 12.74 11.43 2.49
N ALA A 3 12.52 12.42 1.61
CA ALA A 3 13.58 12.95 0.75
C ALA A 3 14.72 13.61 1.54
N LEU A 4 14.42 14.31 2.65
CA LEU A 4 15.43 14.95 3.51
C LEU A 4 16.25 13.91 4.29
N LEU A 5 15.60 12.82 4.74
CA LEU A 5 16.29 11.68 5.34
C LEU A 5 17.17 10.95 4.31
N GLY A 6 16.75 10.89 3.04
CA GLY A 6 17.59 10.40 1.94
C GLY A 6 18.82 11.27 1.69
N PHE A 7 18.70 12.60 1.77
CA PHE A 7 19.85 13.51 1.70
C PHE A 7 20.79 13.35 2.91
N MET A 8 20.24 13.11 4.10
CA MET A 8 21.04 12.78 5.29
C MET A 8 21.80 11.46 5.14
N ALA A 9 21.20 10.44 4.51
CA ALA A 9 21.87 9.17 4.21
C ALA A 9 23.06 9.34 3.26
N ILE A 10 22.92 10.20 2.25
CA ILE A 10 24.01 10.54 1.33
C ILE A 10 25.13 11.29 2.07
N ALA A 11 24.78 12.24 2.95
CA ALA A 11 25.75 12.99 3.76
C ALA A 11 26.47 12.12 4.81
N ALA A 12 25.80 11.09 5.35
CA ALA A 12 26.38 10.11 6.26
C ALA A 12 27.26 9.04 5.57
N GLY A 13 27.33 9.04 4.23
CA GLY A 13 28.18 8.12 3.47
C GLY A 13 27.57 6.73 3.22
N VAL A 14 26.26 6.56 3.46
CA VAL A 14 25.56 5.28 3.26
C VAL A 14 25.49 4.94 1.78
N LYS A 15 26.24 3.91 1.35
CA LYS A 15 26.21 3.41 -0.04
C LYS A 15 25.21 2.26 -0.16
N VAL A 16 24.02 2.57 -0.65
CA VAL A 16 22.99 1.58 -0.97
C VAL A 16 22.86 1.38 -2.47
N THR A 17 22.88 0.13 -2.92
CA THR A 17 22.55 -0.27 -4.30
C THR A 17 21.07 -0.06 -4.61
N ASN A 18 20.22 0.02 -3.58
CA ASN A 18 18.79 0.25 -3.69
C ASN A 18 18.35 1.46 -2.84
N GLY A 19 17.91 2.54 -3.47
CA GLY A 19 17.54 3.78 -2.77
C GLY A 19 16.40 3.63 -1.76
N GLN A 20 15.59 2.57 -1.84
CA GLN A 20 14.56 2.27 -0.84
C GLN A 20 15.13 1.74 0.48
N LEU A 21 16.36 1.21 0.47
CA LEU A 21 17.07 0.74 1.66
C LEU A 21 17.90 1.84 2.32
N ALA A 22 18.00 3.03 1.70
CA ALA A 22 18.79 4.14 2.21
C ALA A 22 18.40 4.55 3.64
N ILE A 23 17.09 4.55 3.92
CA ILE A 23 16.56 4.95 5.22
C ILE A 23 16.79 3.83 6.26
N PRO A 24 16.42 2.56 6.01
CA PRO A 24 16.75 1.47 6.92
C PRO A 24 18.23 1.39 7.32
N GLN A 25 19.12 1.52 6.34
CA GLN A 25 20.56 1.41 6.56
C GLN A 25 21.12 2.64 7.31
N LEU A 26 20.58 3.84 7.06
CA LEU A 26 20.89 5.02 7.85
C LEU A 26 20.52 4.85 9.34
N PHE A 27 19.39 4.20 9.63
CA PHE A 27 18.97 3.96 11.02
C PHE A 27 19.89 2.96 11.73
N GLU A 28 20.39 1.95 11.01
CA GLU A 28 21.35 0.98 11.54
C GLU A 28 22.73 1.60 11.78
N ASP A 29 23.19 2.50 10.91
CA ASP A 29 24.50 3.15 11.02
C ASP A 29 24.54 4.29 12.06
N MET A 30 23.41 4.97 12.31
CA MET A 30 23.35 6.16 13.18
C MET A 30 22.78 5.92 14.58
N PHE A 31 22.05 4.82 14.81
CA PHE A 31 21.37 4.58 16.08
C PHE A 31 21.77 3.24 16.71
N PRO A 32 21.63 3.09 18.04
CA PRO A 32 21.84 1.80 18.71
C PRO A 32 20.84 0.74 18.23
N ASP A 33 21.25 -0.53 18.21
CA ASP A 33 20.48 -1.68 17.71
C ASP A 33 19.04 -1.76 18.27
N TRP A 34 18.86 -1.42 19.55
CA TRP A 34 17.53 -1.44 20.19
C TRP A 34 16.56 -0.43 19.56
N PHE A 35 17.05 0.74 19.14
CA PHE A 35 16.25 1.79 18.54
C PHE A 35 15.99 1.50 17.05
N ALA A 36 16.99 0.96 16.34
CA ALA A 36 16.81 0.49 14.96
C ALA A 36 15.70 -0.58 14.88
N GLY A 37 15.66 -1.52 15.82
CA GLY A 37 14.60 -2.52 15.93
C GLY A 37 13.19 -1.90 16.11
N VAL A 38 13.06 -0.89 16.97
CA VAL A 38 11.79 -0.15 17.15
C VAL A 38 11.41 0.62 15.89
N ALA A 39 12.38 1.25 15.22
CA ALA A 39 12.15 1.97 13.97
C ALA A 39 11.68 1.04 12.84
N PHE A 40 12.27 -0.15 12.70
CA PHE A 40 11.81 -1.16 11.74
C PHE A 40 10.40 -1.65 12.05
N ALA A 41 10.07 -1.88 13.33
CA ALA A 41 8.71 -2.22 13.72
C ALA A 41 7.71 -1.11 13.34
N ALA A 42 8.06 0.15 13.57
CA ALA A 42 7.22 1.29 13.19
C ALA A 42 7.01 1.40 11.68
N ILE A 43 8.06 1.17 10.88
CA ILE A 43 7.97 1.12 9.41
C ILE A 43 7.05 -0.02 8.96
N GLY A 44 7.19 -1.21 9.56
CA GLY A 44 6.35 -2.36 9.28
C GLY A 44 4.87 -2.09 9.57
N ILE A 45 4.55 -1.57 10.76
CA ILE A 45 3.18 -1.20 11.11
C ILE A 45 2.64 -0.11 10.19
N GLY A 46 3.46 0.90 9.89
CA GLY A 46 3.10 1.99 8.98
C GLY A 46 2.79 1.52 7.56
N ALA A 47 3.42 0.45 7.10
CA ALA A 47 3.12 -0.17 5.81
C ALA A 47 1.87 -1.06 5.86
N LEU A 48 1.67 -1.81 6.96
CA LEU A 48 0.60 -2.79 7.09
C LEU A 48 -0.80 -2.17 7.26
N VAL A 49 -0.91 -1.08 8.04
CA VAL A 49 -2.22 -0.48 8.37
C VAL A 49 -2.93 0.09 7.13
N PRO A 50 -2.30 0.95 6.31
CA PRO A 50 -2.95 1.49 5.11
C PRO A 50 -3.34 0.40 4.12
N ALA A 51 -2.47 -0.60 3.92
CA ALA A 51 -2.72 -1.71 3.01
C ALA A 51 -3.99 -2.50 3.41
N ALA A 52 -4.18 -2.75 4.70
CA ALA A 52 -5.37 -3.45 5.20
C ALA A 52 -6.66 -2.65 4.97
N ILE A 53 -6.66 -1.36 5.27
CA ILE A 53 -7.83 -0.48 5.10
C ILE A 53 -8.20 -0.33 3.62
N MET A 54 -7.21 -0.18 2.74
CA MET A 54 -7.43 -0.09 1.30
C MET A 54 -8.05 -1.36 0.72
N SER A 55 -7.60 -2.54 1.17
CA SER A 55 -8.19 -3.83 0.76
C SER A 55 -9.66 -3.95 1.17
N ILE A 56 -10.00 -3.50 2.38
CA ILE A 56 -11.39 -3.49 2.87
C ILE A 56 -12.24 -2.50 2.06
N ALA A 57 -11.71 -1.30 1.77
CA ALA A 57 -12.39 -0.30 0.96
C ALA A 57 -12.69 -0.82 -0.45
N ALA A 58 -11.71 -1.45 -1.11
CA ALA A 58 -11.88 -2.05 -2.43
C ALA A 58 -12.97 -3.14 -2.43
N ALA A 59 -12.97 -4.00 -1.40
CA ALA A 59 -13.97 -5.05 -1.26
C ALA A 59 -15.39 -4.50 -1.04
N ASN A 60 -15.51 -3.44 -0.24
CA ASN A 60 -16.79 -2.77 -0.01
C ASN A 60 -17.29 -2.04 -1.27
N LEU A 61 -16.40 -1.37 -2.00
CA LEU A 61 -16.75 -0.73 -3.27
C LEU A 61 -17.23 -1.74 -4.30
N PHE A 62 -16.55 -2.88 -4.42
CA PHE A 62 -17.00 -3.96 -5.31
C PHE A 62 -18.35 -4.53 -4.86
N THR A 63 -18.50 -4.82 -3.57
CA THR A 63 -19.74 -5.43 -3.06
C THR A 63 -20.94 -4.50 -3.25
N ARG A 64 -20.76 -3.19 -3.06
CA ARG A 64 -21.85 -2.22 -3.19
C ARG A 64 -22.11 -1.83 -4.64
N ASN A 65 -21.08 -1.47 -5.40
CA ASN A 65 -21.27 -0.91 -6.76
C ASN A 65 -21.34 -1.97 -7.86
N ILE A 66 -20.86 -3.19 -7.61
CA ILE A 66 -20.88 -4.28 -8.61
C ILE A 66 -21.84 -5.38 -8.16
N TYR A 67 -21.63 -5.93 -6.97
CA TYR A 67 -22.41 -7.09 -6.53
C TYR A 67 -23.88 -6.74 -6.25
N LYS A 68 -24.16 -5.64 -5.55
CA LYS A 68 -25.54 -5.22 -5.30
C LYS A 68 -26.20 -4.70 -6.58
N ASP A 69 -25.57 -3.75 -7.26
CA ASP A 69 -26.22 -3.05 -8.39
C ASP A 69 -26.37 -3.94 -9.64
N PHE A 70 -25.45 -4.85 -9.93
CA PHE A 70 -25.46 -5.65 -11.17
C PHE A 70 -25.75 -7.14 -10.99
N ILE A 71 -25.44 -7.74 -9.83
CA ILE A 71 -25.57 -9.20 -9.64
C ILE A 71 -26.81 -9.54 -8.81
N LYS A 72 -27.02 -8.85 -7.68
CA LYS A 72 -28.11 -9.15 -6.76
C LYS A 72 -28.61 -7.90 -6.04
N PRO A 73 -29.58 -7.16 -6.63
CA PRO A 73 -30.15 -5.93 -6.07
C PRO A 73 -30.78 -6.10 -4.67
N ASP A 74 -31.39 -7.26 -4.42
CA ASP A 74 -32.00 -7.63 -3.13
C ASP A 74 -31.04 -8.34 -2.16
N ALA A 75 -29.73 -8.11 -2.27
CA ALA A 75 -28.77 -8.70 -1.34
C ALA A 75 -29.00 -8.17 0.10
N THR A 76 -29.19 -9.09 1.05
CA THR A 76 -29.28 -8.74 2.48
C THR A 76 -27.90 -8.35 3.03
N ALA A 77 -27.87 -7.52 4.08
CA ALA A 77 -26.62 -7.04 4.70
C ALA A 77 -25.65 -8.17 5.11
N GLU A 78 -26.18 -9.34 5.46
CA GLU A 78 -25.39 -10.52 5.80
C GLU A 78 -24.72 -11.15 4.57
N GLN A 79 -25.40 -11.15 3.43
CA GLN A 79 -24.85 -11.61 2.15
C GLN A 79 -23.80 -10.64 1.61
N GLU A 80 -24.04 -9.34 1.71
CA GLU A 80 -23.04 -8.31 1.38
C GLU A 80 -21.77 -8.48 2.22
N THR A 81 -21.91 -8.69 3.52
CA THR A 81 -20.75 -8.89 4.42
C THR A 81 -19.95 -10.14 4.06
N LYS A 82 -20.63 -11.25 3.74
CA LYS A 82 -19.95 -12.50 3.32
C LYS A 82 -19.19 -12.30 2.00
N VAL A 83 -19.80 -11.63 1.03
CA VAL A 83 -19.18 -11.35 -0.26
C VAL A 83 -18.02 -10.36 -0.11
N SER A 84 -18.18 -9.29 0.66
CA SER A 84 -17.10 -8.33 0.93
C SER A 84 -15.91 -9.00 1.61
N LYS A 85 -16.13 -9.92 2.56
CA LYS A 85 -15.03 -10.70 3.16
C LYS A 85 -14.31 -11.58 2.13
N LEU A 86 -15.07 -12.26 1.26
CA LEU A 86 -14.51 -13.10 0.19
C LEU A 86 -13.70 -12.26 -0.80
N VAL A 87 -14.25 -11.12 -1.22
CA VAL A 87 -13.59 -10.19 -2.16
C VAL A 87 -12.36 -9.58 -1.51
N SER A 88 -12.39 -9.22 -0.24
CA SER A 88 -11.20 -8.73 0.49
C SER A 88 -10.10 -9.78 0.49
N LEU A 89 -10.45 -11.06 0.69
CA LEU A 89 -9.47 -12.16 0.61
C LEU A 89 -8.88 -12.26 -0.81
N LEU A 90 -9.71 -12.21 -1.86
CA LEU A 90 -9.25 -12.23 -3.24
C LEU A 90 -8.33 -11.04 -3.56
N VAL A 91 -8.66 -9.84 -3.09
CA VAL A 91 -7.83 -8.64 -3.25
C VAL A 91 -6.48 -8.81 -2.55
N LYS A 92 -6.44 -9.39 -1.35
CA LYS A 92 -5.18 -9.67 -0.64
C LYS A 92 -4.31 -10.68 -1.38
N VAL A 93 -4.91 -11.75 -1.91
CA VAL A 93 -4.18 -12.75 -2.72
C VAL A 93 -3.68 -12.13 -4.01
N GLY A 94 -4.50 -11.33 -4.70
CA GLY A 94 -4.09 -10.58 -5.88
C GLY A 94 -2.91 -9.66 -5.57
N ALA A 95 -2.98 -8.90 -4.48
CA ALA A 95 -1.88 -8.04 -4.05
C ALA A 95 -0.58 -8.82 -3.79
N LEU A 96 -0.67 -10.01 -3.18
CA LEU A 96 0.50 -10.88 -2.98
C LEU A 96 1.13 -11.32 -4.31
N VAL A 97 0.29 -11.72 -5.29
CA VAL A 97 0.76 -12.07 -6.64
C VAL A 97 1.45 -10.88 -7.31
N PHE A 98 0.87 -9.68 -7.20
CA PHE A 98 1.49 -8.46 -7.72
C PHE A 98 2.82 -8.16 -7.04
N VAL A 99 2.93 -8.29 -5.72
CA VAL A 99 4.19 -8.06 -5.00
C VAL A 99 5.29 -9.02 -5.44
N LEU A 100 4.96 -10.27 -5.76
CA LEU A 100 5.95 -11.28 -6.16
C LEU A 100 6.34 -11.21 -7.64
N THR A 101 5.43 -10.73 -8.50
CA THR A 101 5.63 -10.75 -9.97
C THR A 101 5.96 -9.38 -10.56
N MET A 102 5.71 -8.28 -9.84
CA MET A 102 5.80 -6.93 -10.38
C MET A 102 7.11 -6.22 -9.99
N ASP A 103 7.79 -5.67 -11.00
CA ASP A 103 8.99 -4.86 -10.79
C ASP A 103 8.67 -3.50 -10.15
N LYS A 104 9.63 -3.00 -9.38
CA LYS A 104 9.55 -1.71 -8.64
C LYS A 104 9.15 -0.52 -9.53
N THR A 105 9.62 -0.51 -10.77
CA THR A 105 9.29 0.52 -11.76
C THR A 105 7.80 0.51 -12.13
N VAL A 106 7.21 -0.69 -12.24
CA VAL A 106 5.79 -0.83 -12.56
C VAL A 106 4.92 -0.38 -11.39
N ALA A 107 5.35 -0.63 -10.14
CA ALA A 107 4.66 -0.11 -8.95
C ALA A 107 4.62 1.43 -8.94
N ILE A 108 5.74 2.09 -9.29
CA ILE A 108 5.80 3.55 -9.42
C ILE A 108 4.85 4.03 -10.51
N ASN A 109 4.85 3.36 -11.68
CA ASN A 109 3.94 3.69 -12.77
C ASN A 109 2.47 3.55 -12.36
N PHE A 110 2.10 2.50 -11.62
CA PHE A 110 0.73 2.34 -11.11
C PHE A 110 0.33 3.46 -10.15
N GLN A 111 1.25 3.91 -9.28
CA GLN A 111 0.98 5.05 -8.41
C GLN A 111 0.75 6.34 -9.22
N LEU A 112 1.56 6.57 -10.26
CA LEU A 112 1.41 7.73 -11.14
C LEU A 112 0.10 7.66 -11.93
N LEU A 113 -0.24 6.50 -12.48
CA LEU A 113 -1.50 6.26 -13.18
C LEU A 113 -2.70 6.46 -12.26
N GLY A 114 -2.64 5.96 -11.02
CA GLY A 114 -3.66 6.22 -10.01
C GLY A 114 -3.83 7.71 -9.74
N GLY A 115 -2.73 8.47 -9.65
CA GLY A 115 -2.76 9.92 -9.53
C GLY A 115 -3.41 10.61 -10.74
N ILE A 116 -3.12 10.14 -11.95
CA ILE A 116 -3.73 10.65 -13.19
C ILE A 116 -5.23 10.38 -13.22
N TRP A 117 -5.68 9.18 -12.86
CA TRP A 117 -7.11 8.84 -12.83
C TRP A 117 -7.89 9.70 -11.84
N ILE A 118 -7.32 9.97 -10.67
CA ILE A 118 -7.90 10.89 -9.69
C ILE A 118 -7.97 12.31 -10.28
N LEU A 119 -6.87 12.80 -10.87
CA LEU A 119 -6.82 14.12 -11.51
C LEU A 119 -7.82 14.28 -12.67
N GLN A 120 -8.14 13.20 -13.38
CA GLN A 120 -9.11 13.20 -14.47
C GLN A 120 -10.56 13.17 -13.98
N THR A 121 -10.82 12.60 -12.81
CA THR A 121 -12.17 12.57 -12.20
C THR A 121 -12.43 13.79 -11.31
N PHE A 122 -11.39 14.49 -10.86
CA PHE A 122 -11.50 15.69 -10.03
C PHE A 122 -12.31 16.85 -10.67
N PRO A 123 -12.25 17.12 -12.00
CA PRO A 123 -13.10 18.12 -12.64
C PRO A 123 -14.58 17.69 -12.79
N ALA A 124 -14.86 16.40 -12.60
CA ALA A 124 -16.20 15.81 -12.72
C ALA A 124 -16.89 15.57 -11.37
N LEU A 125 -16.18 15.82 -10.25
CA LEU A 125 -16.69 15.86 -8.87
C LEU A 125 -16.86 17.31 -8.41
#